data_AF-A0A173TVS8-F1
#
_entry.id   AF-A0A173TVS8-F1
#
_cell.length_a   1.000
_cell.length_b   1.000
_cell.length_c   1.000
_cell.angle_alpha   90.00
_cell.angle_beta   90.00
_cell.angle_gamma   90.00
#
_symmetry.space_group_name_H-M   'P 1'
#
loop_
_entity.id
_entity.type
_entity.pdbx_description
1 polymer ?
#
loop_
_entity_poly.entity_id
_entity_poly.type
_entity_poly.pdbx_seq_one_letter_code
_entity_poly.pdbx_strand_id
1 'polypeptide(L)' 'MQAWEEKLLERQKEKRELLRKMNHKMSIEEIADVLDMDVSEVKRIIEEQYDTED' A
#
# COMPACT_ATOMS: atom_id res chain seq x y z
N MET A 1 1.69 24.21 8.39
CA MET A 1 1.00 23.64 7.21
C MET A 1 1.80 22.42 6.77
N GLN A 2 1.83 21.30 7.54
CA GLN A 2 2.83 20.24 7.26
C GLN A 2 2.40 18.81 7.62
N ALA A 3 1.59 18.57 8.67
CA ALA A 3 1.25 17.21 9.09
C ALA A 3 0.38 16.41 8.09
N TRP A 4 -0.43 17.09 7.27
CA TRP A 4 -1.29 16.42 6.29
C TRP A 4 -0.51 16.02 5.02
N GLU A 5 0.45 16.85 4.60
CA GLU A 5 1.33 16.53 3.47
C GLU A 5 2.34 15.43 3.82
N GLU A 6 2.90 15.44 5.04
CA GLU A 6 3.77 14.34 5.50
C GLU A 6 3.02 13.01 5.56
N LYS A 7 1.81 13.01 6.12
CA LYS A 7 0.96 11.81 6.19
C LYS A 7 0.54 11.30 4.81
N LEU A 8 0.32 12.20 3.86
CA LEU A 8 0.04 11.84 2.47
C LEU A 8 1.28 11.23 1.80
N LEU A 9 2.46 11.81 2.06
CA LEU A 9 3.73 11.35 1.49
C LEU A 9 4.15 9.98 2.04
N GLU A 10 3.97 9.74 3.33
CA GLU A 10 4.18 8.43 3.96
C GLU A 10 3.27 7.37 3.33
N ARG A 11 1.97 7.65 3.21
CA ARG A 11 1.01 6.73 2.60
C ARG A 11 1.33 6.42 1.13
N GLN A 12 1.88 7.38 0.39
CA GLN A 12 2.36 7.17 -0.98
C GLN A 12 3.64 6.31 -1.04
N LYS A 13 4.53 6.43 -0.06
CA LYS A 13 5.71 5.57 0.05
C LYS A 13 5.33 4.11 0.37
N GLU A 14 4.45 3.91 1.34
CA GLU A 14 3.92 2.58 1.71
C GLU A 14 3.27 1.90 0.50
N LYS A 15 2.42 2.63 -0.23
CA LYS A 15 1.78 2.15 -1.45
C LYS A 15 2.79 1.72 -2.52
N ARG A 16 3.85 2.50 -2.74
CA ARG A 16 4.90 2.17 -3.72
C ARG A 16 5.69 0.92 -3.32
N GLU A 17 5.99 0.77 -2.04
CA GLU A 17 6.74 -0.37 -1.53
C GLU A 17 5.92 -1.67 -1.60
N LEU A 18 4.63 -1.58 -1.26
CA LEU A 18 3.65 -2.66 -1.41
C LEU A 18 3.58 -3.14 -2.87
N LEU A 19 3.40 -2.23 -3.83
CA LEU A 19 3.36 -2.57 -5.26
C LEU A 19 4.68 -3.20 -5.75
N ARG A 20 5.83 -2.74 -5.24
CA ARG A 20 7.13 -3.33 -5.57
C ARG A 20 7.26 -4.77 -5.06
N LYS A 21 6.77 -5.06 -3.86
CA LYS A 21 6.80 -6.42 -3.28
C LYS A 21 5.78 -7.34 -3.95
N MET A 22 4.60 -6.84 -4.34
CA MET A 22 3.63 -7.59 -5.14
C MET A 22 4.19 -8.00 -6.50
N ASN A 23 4.92 -7.10 -7.18
CA ASN A 23 5.60 -7.41 -8.44
C ASN A 23 6.64 -8.53 -8.32
N HIS A 24 7.07 -8.87 -7.09
CA HIS A 24 7.97 -9.99 -6.81
C HIS A 24 7.25 -11.32 -6.56
N LYS A 25 5.94 -11.41 -6.83
CA LYS A 25 5.08 -12.59 -6.55
C LYS A 25 4.96 -12.95 -5.06
N MET A 26 5.20 -11.99 -4.15
CA MET A 26 4.86 -12.18 -2.74
C MET A 26 3.35 -12.19 -2.54
N SER A 27 2.88 -13.01 -1.60
CA SER A 27 1.46 -13.09 -1.22
C SER A 27 1.05 -11.86 -0.40
N ILE A 28 -0.24 -11.52 -0.40
CA ILE A 28 -0.78 -10.39 0.38
C ILE A 28 -0.44 -10.54 1.87
N GLU A 29 -0.50 -11.76 2.40
CA GLU A 29 -0.17 -12.08 3.80
C GLU A 29 1.31 -11.85 4.11
N GLU A 30 2.21 -12.25 3.21
CA GLU A 30 3.65 -12.02 3.37
C GLU A 30 4.01 -10.54 3.28
N ILE A 31 3.29 -9.78 2.45
CA ILE A 31 3.48 -8.34 2.30
C ILE A 31 2.97 -7.59 3.54
N ALA A 32 1.82 -8.00 4.08
CA ALA A 32 1.25 -7.49 5.32
C ALA A 32 2.22 -7.68 6.49
N ASP A 33 2.78 -8.88 6.64
CA ASP A 33 3.77 -9.21 7.67
C ASP A 33 5.07 -8.38 7.52
N VAL A 34 5.57 -8.23 6.29
CA VAL A 34 6.81 -7.47 6.02
C VAL A 34 6.64 -5.96 6.16
N LEU A 35 5.45 -5.42 5.92
CA LEU A 35 5.16 -4.00 6.05
C LEU A 35 4.56 -3.62 7.41
N ASP A 36 4.34 -4.58 8.32
CA ASP A 36 3.61 -4.40 9.58
C ASP A 36 2.24 -3.72 9.35
N MET A 37 1.55 -4.18 8.30
CA MET A 37 0.25 -3.65 7.86
C MET A 37 -0.82 -4.72 8.01
N ASP A 38 -2.07 -4.29 8.22
CA ASP A 38 -3.20 -5.22 8.20
C ASP A 38 -3.45 -5.73 6.78
N VAL A 39 -3.78 -7.02 6.64
CA VAL A 39 -4.13 -7.65 5.35
C VAL A 39 -5.28 -6.90 4.66
N SER A 40 -6.23 -6.36 5.42
CA SER A 40 -7.35 -5.56 4.91
C SER A 40 -6.89 -4.20 4.38
N GLU A 41 -5.88 -3.59 5.02
CA GLU A 41 -5.27 -2.33 4.57
C GLU A 41 -4.55 -2.55 3.23
N VAL A 42 -3.79 -3.64 3.10
CA VAL A 42 -3.12 -4.05 1.86
C VAL A 42 -4.14 -4.30 0.75
N LYS A 43 -5.21 -5.04 1.05
CA LYS A 43 -6.29 -5.32 0.11
C LYS A 43 -6.99 -4.03 -0.36
N ARG A 44 -7.29 -3.11 0.57
CA ARG A 44 -7.90 -1.80 0.25
C ARG A 44 -7.02 -0.97 -0.68
N ILE A 45 -5.69 -0.96 -0.47
CA ILE A 45 -4.75 -0.24 -1.33
C ILE A 45 -4.73 -0.83 -2.74
N ILE A 46 -4.82 -2.15 -2.87
CA ILE A 46 -4.90 -2.83 -4.16
C ILE A 46 -6.22 -2.52 -4.85
N GLU A 47 -7.35 -2.65 -4.15
CA GLU A 47 -8.69 -2.33 -4.69
C GLU A 47 -8.77 -0.87 -5.15
N GLU A 48 -8.25 0.08 -4.38
CA GLU A 48 -8.19 1.51 -4.74
C GLU A 48 -7.36 1.78 -6.02
N GLN A 49 -6.44 0.89 -6.40
CA GLN A 49 -5.73 0.98 -7.69
C GLN A 49 -6.53 0.48 -8.89
N TYR A 50 -7.46 -0.45 -8.69
CA TYR A 50 -8.34 -0.93 -9.75
C TYR A 50 -9.62 -0.07 -9.88
N ASP A 51 -10.03 0.62 -8.82
CA ASP A 51 -11.17 1.57 -8.82
C ASP A 51 -10.83 2.94 -9.45
N THR A 52 -9.58 3.18 -9.84
CA THR A 52 -9.14 4.43 -10.50
C THR A 52 -9.13 4.35 -12.03
N GLU A 53 -9.66 3.27 -12.62
CA GLU A 53 -9.94 3.16 -14.06
C GLU A 53 -11.37 3.65 -14.39
N ASP A 54 -11.62 4.96 -14.30
CA ASP A 54 -12.69 5.67 -15.05
C ASP A 54 -12.09 6.89 -15.76
#